data_AF-A0A9X2SJJ1-F1
#
_entry.id   AF-A0A9X2SJJ1-F1
#
_cell.length_a   1.000
_cell.length_b   1.000
_cell.length_c   1.000
_cell.angle_alpha   90.00
_cell.angle_beta   90.00
_cell.angle_gamma   90.00
#
_symmetry.space_group_name_H-M   'P 1'
#
loop_
_entity.id
_entity.type
_entity.pdbx_description
1 polymer ?
#
loop_
_entity_poly.entity_id
_entity_poly.type
_entity_poly.pdbx_seq_one_letter_code
_entity_poly.pdbx_strand_id
1 'polypeptide(L)'
;MDVNHHDDSSTAALVAIYQAERADSTSNMNFSLGLVAAEAAYLVGTSAFWDKLALLGGLMALLPFPLICLVAFQSVLLAASATKAISITCLEKRLKDLADLSDKSSGGHSVGFAASERIFNISGATRNGNLPIAAATLITYGGAGSIIVLYTAVVTLKSFNYLHAWAILPTAGYLALLTVITLSWLSGLRIVRNVPA
;
A
#
# COMPACT_ATOMS: atom_id res chain seq x y z
N MET A 1 -24.90 -43.74 6.04
CA MET A 1 -24.70 -42.57 6.93
C MET A 1 -23.27 -42.11 6.70
N ASP A 2 -23.03 -41.31 5.66
CA ASP A 2 -21.67 -40.94 5.23
C ASP A 2 -21.67 -39.58 4.50
N VAL A 3 -22.53 -38.66 4.96
CA VAL A 3 -22.78 -37.38 4.28
C VAL A 3 -22.22 -36.17 5.04
N ASN A 4 -21.88 -36.29 6.33
CA ASN A 4 -21.41 -35.14 7.12
C ASN A 4 -19.88 -34.93 7.15
N HIS A 5 -19.08 -35.91 6.74
CA HIS A 5 -17.62 -35.75 6.89
C HIS A 5 -16.99 -34.79 5.86
N HIS A 6 -17.63 -34.60 4.70
CA HIS A 6 -17.11 -33.73 3.64
C HIS A 6 -17.35 -32.24 3.94
N ASP A 7 -18.52 -31.87 4.46
CA ASP A 7 -18.87 -30.48 4.80
C ASP A 7 -18.07 -29.94 5.99
N ASP A 8 -17.83 -30.78 7.01
CA ASP A 8 -17.00 -30.40 8.15
C ASP A 8 -15.54 -30.17 7.74
N SER A 9 -15.01 -31.01 6.84
CA SER A 9 -13.65 -30.88 6.33
C SER A 9 -13.48 -29.65 5.42
N SER A 10 -14.50 -29.35 4.60
CA SER A 10 -14.55 -28.17 3.74
C SER A 10 -14.60 -26.89 4.56
N THR A 11 -15.45 -26.85 5.59
CA THR A 11 -15.57 -25.71 6.50
C THR A 11 -14.27 -25.49 7.30
N ALA A 12 -13.67 -26.57 7.82
CA ALA A 12 -12.38 -26.50 8.50
C ALA A 12 -11.26 -25.97 7.59
N ALA A 13 -11.23 -26.40 6.32
CA ALA A 13 -10.28 -25.92 5.33
C ALA A 13 -10.47 -24.42 5.02
N LEU A 14 -11.71 -23.96 4.84
CA LEU A 14 -12.01 -22.54 4.60
C LEU A 14 -11.63 -21.67 5.81
N VAL A 15 -11.89 -22.13 7.04
CA VAL A 15 -11.46 -21.43 8.27
C VAL A 15 -9.94 -21.38 8.36
N ALA A 16 -9.24 -22.47 8.05
CA ALA A 16 -7.78 -22.49 8.06
C ALA A 16 -7.18 -21.51 7.05
N ILE A 17 -7.73 -21.45 5.83
CA ILE A 17 -7.32 -20.48 4.80
C ILE A 17 -7.59 -19.05 5.27
N TYR A 18 -8.77 -18.79 5.85
CA TYR A 18 -9.13 -17.46 6.37
C TYR A 18 -8.17 -16.98 7.48
N GLN A 19 -7.83 -17.85 8.43
CA GLN A 19 -6.88 -17.51 9.49
C GLN A 19 -5.46 -17.30 8.96
N ALA A 20 -5.04 -18.11 7.98
CA ALA A 20 -3.75 -17.93 7.31
C ALA A 20 -3.68 -16.59 6.58
N GLU A 21 -4.71 -16.22 5.81
CA GLU A 21 -4.78 -14.92 5.12
C GLU A 21 -4.79 -13.74 6.12
N ARG A 22 -5.45 -13.89 7.27
CA ARG A 22 -5.46 -12.85 8.32
C ARG A 22 -4.10 -12.64 8.97
N ALA A 23 -3.39 -13.73 9.27
CA ALA A 23 -2.03 -13.66 9.80
C ALA A 23 -1.07 -12.99 8.80
N ASP A 24 -1.18 -13.35 7.53
CA ASP A 24 -0.39 -12.79 6.44
C ASP A 24 -0.69 -11.31 6.20
N SER A 25 -1.96 -10.89 6.32
CA SER A 25 -2.36 -9.47 6.29
C SER A 25 -1.70 -8.64 7.40
N THR A 26 -1.61 -9.19 8.61
CA THR A 26 -0.95 -8.53 9.75
C THR A 26 0.56 -8.41 9.52
N SER A 27 1.19 -9.45 8.96
CA SER A 27 2.60 -9.43 8.57
C SER A 27 2.88 -8.34 7.52
N ASN A 28 2.05 -8.26 6.48
CA ASN A 28 2.14 -7.22 5.45
C ASN A 28 2.01 -5.81 6.03
N MET A 29 1.09 -5.60 6.98
CA MET A 29 0.94 -4.31 7.66
C MET A 29 2.18 -3.91 8.45
N ASN A 30 2.76 -4.85 9.21
CA ASN A 30 4.01 -4.62 9.95
C ASN A 30 5.18 -4.29 9.03
N PHE A 31 5.29 -5.00 7.90
CA PHE A 31 6.33 -4.73 6.91
C PHE A 31 6.17 -3.33 6.31
N SER A 32 4.93 -2.94 5.96
CA SER A 32 4.63 -1.60 5.45
C SER A 32 5.01 -0.51 6.45
N LEU A 33 4.66 -0.69 7.73
CA LEU A 33 5.04 0.25 8.80
C LEU A 33 6.57 0.35 8.95
N GLY A 34 7.27 -0.78 8.84
CA GLY A 34 8.73 -0.82 8.85
C GLY A 34 9.36 -0.04 7.69
N LEU A 35 8.80 -0.15 6.48
CA LEU A 35 9.26 0.63 5.32
C LEU A 35 9.05 2.13 5.53
N VAL A 36 7.89 2.55 6.03
CA VAL A 36 7.63 3.96 6.33
C VAL A 36 8.61 4.50 7.38
N ALA A 37 8.91 3.72 8.41
CA ALA A 37 9.91 4.08 9.41
C ALA A 37 11.32 4.21 8.79
N ALA A 38 11.68 3.29 7.89
CA ALA A 38 12.94 3.33 7.17
C ALA A 38 13.05 4.56 6.24
N GLU A 39 11.98 4.90 5.52
CA GLU A 39 11.89 6.10 4.67
C GLU A 39 12.06 7.37 5.49
N ALA A 40 11.33 7.48 6.61
CA ALA A 40 11.44 8.61 7.52
C ALA A 40 12.86 8.74 8.10
N ALA A 41 13.46 7.64 8.57
CA ALA A 41 14.82 7.63 9.08
C ALA A 41 15.84 8.05 8.01
N TYR A 42 15.66 7.61 6.76
CA TYR A 42 16.51 7.98 5.65
C TYR A 42 16.41 9.48 5.32
N LEU A 43 15.19 10.03 5.27
CA LEU A 43 14.97 11.45 5.04
C LEU A 43 15.56 12.32 6.16
N VAL A 44 15.32 11.94 7.42
CA VAL A 44 15.89 12.64 8.58
C VAL A 44 17.41 12.56 8.56
N GLY A 45 17.97 11.37 8.32
CA GLY A 45 19.42 11.17 8.27
C GLY A 45 20.08 11.99 7.16
N THR A 46 19.55 11.94 5.93
CA THR A 46 20.09 12.73 4.82
C THR A 46 19.90 14.23 5.02
N SER A 47 18.83 14.66 5.68
CA SER A 47 18.63 16.07 6.04
C SER A 47 19.62 16.54 7.11
N ALA A 48 19.90 15.71 8.13
CA ALA A 48 20.84 16.05 9.20
C ALA A 48 22.29 16.23 8.72
N PHE A 49 22.65 15.55 7.61
CA PHE A 49 23.99 15.64 7.01
C PHE A 49 24.00 16.44 5.70
N TRP A 50 22.98 17.26 5.44
CA TRP A 50 22.78 17.94 4.15
C TRP A 50 23.99 18.74 3.67
N ASP A 51 24.67 19.42 4.59
CA ASP A 51 25.86 20.22 4.27
C ASP A 51 27.06 19.35 3.93
N LYS A 52 27.20 18.19 4.59
CA LYS A 52 28.28 17.23 4.34
C LYS A 52 28.05 16.41 3.06
N LEU A 53 26.80 16.26 2.64
CA LEU A 53 26.44 15.58 1.40
C LEU A 53 26.98 16.27 0.15
N ALA A 54 27.29 17.57 0.22
CA ALA A 54 27.99 18.27 -0.86
C ALA A 54 29.39 17.69 -1.14
N LEU A 55 30.02 17.03 -0.15
CA LEU A 55 31.33 16.38 -0.30
C LEU A 55 31.27 15.12 -1.18
N LEU A 56 30.08 14.53 -1.37
CA LEU A 56 29.91 13.38 -2.28
C LEU A 56 30.02 13.77 -3.76
N GLY A 57 29.95 15.07 -4.09
CA GLY A 57 30.01 15.55 -5.47
C GLY A 57 28.96 14.86 -6.35
N GLY A 58 29.41 14.23 -7.44
CA GLY A 58 28.53 13.54 -8.39
C GLY A 58 27.73 12.37 -7.80
N LEU A 59 28.20 11.71 -6.73
CA LEU A 59 27.43 10.65 -6.07
C LEU A 59 26.15 11.16 -5.40
N MET A 60 26.03 12.47 -5.17
CA MET A 60 24.82 13.06 -4.63
C MET A 60 23.60 12.81 -5.52
N ALA A 61 23.81 12.58 -6.82
CA ALA A 61 22.73 12.22 -7.74
C ALA A 61 22.10 10.86 -7.42
N LEU A 62 22.78 9.95 -6.74
CA LEU A 62 22.24 8.63 -6.39
C LEU A 62 21.44 8.62 -5.08
N LEU A 63 21.46 9.71 -4.31
CA LEU A 63 20.79 9.79 -3.01
C LEU A 63 19.28 9.48 -3.04
N PRO A 64 18.51 9.84 -4.08
CA PRO A 64 17.10 9.50 -4.16
C PRO A 64 16.85 8.02 -4.47
N PHE A 65 17.85 7.30 -4.97
CA PHE A 65 17.67 5.93 -5.46
C PHE A 65 17.18 4.94 -4.39
N PRO A 66 17.81 4.84 -3.19
CA PRO A 66 17.31 3.94 -2.15
C PRO A 66 15.87 4.23 -1.75
N LEU A 67 15.50 5.52 -1.68
CA LEU A 67 14.16 5.94 -1.32
C LEU A 67 13.14 5.50 -2.38
N ILE A 68 13.47 5.67 -3.67
CA ILE A 68 12.60 5.25 -4.77
C ILE A 68 12.42 3.73 -4.78
N CYS A 69 13.46 2.96 -4.44
CA CYS A 69 13.35 1.51 -4.29
C CYS A 69 12.37 1.11 -3.17
N LEU A 70 12.40 1.79 -2.02
CA LEU A 70 11.45 1.54 -0.93
C LEU A 70 10.01 1.81 -1.35
N VAL A 71 9.78 2.92 -2.05
CA VAL A 71 8.45 3.30 -2.55
C VAL A 71 7.95 2.32 -3.62
N ALA A 72 8.83 1.88 -4.53
CA ALA A 72 8.49 0.85 -5.50
C ALA A 72 8.07 -0.46 -4.81
N PHE A 73 8.81 -0.86 -3.77
CA PHE A 73 8.46 -2.04 -2.99
C PHE A 73 7.13 -1.88 -2.22
N GLN A 74 6.88 -0.71 -1.63
CA GLN A 74 5.58 -0.39 -1.02
C GLN A 74 4.43 -0.49 -2.04
N SER A 75 4.64 -0.05 -3.29
CA SER A 75 3.62 -0.16 -4.34
C SER A 75 3.27 -1.62 -4.65
N VAL A 76 4.25 -2.51 -4.70
CA VAL A 76 4.03 -3.94 -4.92
C VAL A 76 3.29 -4.57 -3.73
N LEU A 77 3.67 -4.22 -2.49
CA LEU A 77 2.95 -4.68 -1.31
C LEU A 77 1.48 -4.24 -1.30
N LEU A 78 1.21 -3.00 -1.72
CA LEU A 78 -0.14 -2.48 -1.80
C LEU A 78 -0.97 -3.21 -2.87
N ALA A 79 -0.39 -3.51 -4.03
CA ALA A 79 -1.07 -4.29 -5.07
C ALA A 79 -1.35 -5.73 -4.60
N ALA A 80 -0.39 -6.35 -3.90
CA ALA A 80 -0.55 -7.68 -3.32
C ALA A 80 -1.62 -7.70 -2.22
N SER A 81 -1.65 -6.70 -1.35
CA SER A 81 -2.65 -6.60 -0.28
C SER A 81 -4.06 -6.34 -0.84
N ALA A 82 -4.20 -5.51 -1.88
CA ALA A 82 -5.47 -5.30 -2.57
C ALA A 82 -6.02 -6.59 -3.18
N THR A 83 -5.15 -7.41 -3.78
CA THR A 83 -5.55 -8.70 -4.35
C THR A 83 -6.00 -9.67 -3.26
N LYS A 84 -5.28 -9.73 -2.13
CA LYS A 84 -5.65 -10.55 -0.98
C LYS A 84 -6.96 -10.11 -0.33
N ALA A 85 -7.22 -8.80 -0.25
CA ALA A 85 -8.47 -8.28 0.29
C ALA A 85 -9.70 -8.83 -0.46
N ILE A 86 -9.62 -8.91 -1.79
CA ILE A 86 -10.68 -9.47 -2.63
C ILE A 86 -10.90 -10.96 -2.35
N SER A 87 -9.81 -11.72 -2.17
CA SER A 87 -9.85 -13.14 -1.80
C SER A 87 -10.57 -13.33 -0.46
N ILE A 88 -10.16 -12.59 0.57
CA ILE A 88 -10.73 -12.66 1.92
C ILE A 88 -12.23 -12.33 1.88
N THR A 89 -12.64 -11.29 1.13
CA THR A 89 -14.06 -10.91 1.04
C THR A 89 -14.89 -11.99 0.33
N CYS A 90 -14.34 -12.66 -0.68
CA CYS A 90 -14.99 -13.81 -1.31
C CYS A 90 -15.12 -14.99 -0.35
N LEU A 91 -14.06 -15.29 0.40
CA LEU A 91 -14.02 -16.37 1.39
C LEU A 91 -14.99 -16.12 2.55
N GLU A 92 -15.04 -14.88 3.05
CA GLU A 92 -15.95 -14.47 4.12
C GLU A 92 -17.41 -14.61 3.69
N LYS A 93 -17.74 -14.30 2.43
CA LYS A 93 -19.08 -14.51 1.87
C LYS A 93 -19.45 -16.00 1.85
N ARG A 94 -18.55 -16.86 1.37
CA ARG A 94 -18.75 -18.32 1.36
C ARG A 94 -18.92 -18.90 2.76
N LEU A 95 -18.13 -18.44 3.74
CA LEU A 95 -18.24 -18.87 5.13
C LEU A 95 -19.56 -18.42 5.77
N LYS A 96 -20.05 -17.22 5.46
CA LYS A 96 -21.36 -16.73 5.92
C LYS A 96 -22.52 -17.52 5.32
N ASP A 97 -22.44 -17.87 4.05
CA ASP A 97 -23.43 -18.71 3.37
C ASP A 97 -23.47 -20.12 3.99
N LEU A 98 -22.31 -20.73 4.27
CA LEU A 98 -22.22 -22.07 4.87
C LEU A 98 -22.66 -22.12 6.33
N ALA A 99 -22.43 -21.05 7.10
CA ALA A 99 -22.84 -20.97 8.50
C ALA A 99 -24.33 -20.62 8.69
N ASP A 100 -25.10 -20.50 7.60
CA ASP A 100 -26.48 -20.00 7.56
C ASP A 100 -26.64 -18.65 8.30
N LEU A 101 -25.56 -17.87 8.35
CA LEU A 101 -25.54 -16.49 8.85
C LEU A 101 -25.97 -15.51 7.74
N SER A 102 -26.35 -16.05 6.58
CA SER A 102 -26.82 -15.33 5.40
C SER A 102 -28.33 -15.08 5.44
N ASP A 103 -28.88 -14.46 6.49
CA ASP A 103 -30.07 -13.62 6.25
C ASP A 103 -30.40 -12.66 7.41
N LYS A 104 -30.69 -11.42 7.03
CA LYS A 104 -31.74 -10.50 7.55
C LYS A 104 -31.98 -10.25 9.06
N SER A 105 -31.38 -10.97 10.00
CA SER A 105 -31.79 -10.95 11.42
C SER A 105 -30.84 -10.19 12.35
N SER A 106 -29.54 -10.15 12.07
CA SER A 106 -28.59 -9.34 12.85
C SER A 106 -28.39 -7.99 12.17
N GLY A 107 -29.17 -6.99 12.60
CA GLY A 107 -29.16 -5.65 12.02
C GLY A 107 -27.75 -5.13 11.74
N GLY A 108 -27.44 -4.90 10.45
CA GLY A 108 -26.45 -3.94 9.95
C GLY A 108 -24.99 -4.00 10.42
N HIS A 109 -24.59 -4.95 11.28
CA HIS A 109 -23.23 -5.00 11.80
C HIS A 109 -22.36 -5.82 10.86
N SER A 110 -21.53 -5.13 10.07
CA SER A 110 -20.39 -5.76 9.41
C SER A 110 -19.49 -6.34 10.51
N VAL A 111 -19.39 -7.67 10.58
CA VAL A 111 -18.46 -8.39 11.46
C VAL A 111 -17.45 -9.08 10.56
N GLY A 112 -16.15 -9.01 10.89
CA GLY A 112 -15.07 -9.64 10.11
C GLY A 112 -14.22 -8.64 9.32
N PHE A 113 -13.64 -9.09 8.20
CA PHE A 113 -12.78 -8.29 7.34
C PHE A 113 -13.56 -7.15 6.67
N ALA A 114 -14.83 -7.39 6.33
CA ALA A 114 -15.74 -6.37 5.80
C ALA A 114 -15.91 -5.13 6.71
N ALA A 115 -15.79 -5.29 8.03
CA ALA A 115 -15.85 -4.18 8.98
C ALA A 115 -14.58 -3.30 8.92
N SER A 116 -13.43 -3.96 8.78
CA SER A 116 -12.12 -3.32 8.64
C SER A 116 -12.00 -2.63 7.27
N GLU A 117 -12.43 -3.30 6.20
CA GLU A 117 -12.43 -2.75 4.84
C GLU A 117 -13.26 -1.46 4.74
N ARG A 118 -14.35 -1.35 5.49
CA ARG A 118 -15.20 -0.14 5.53
C ARG A 118 -14.49 1.09 6.08
N ILE A 119 -13.47 0.91 6.94
CA ILE A 119 -12.66 1.98 7.52
C ILE A 119 -11.55 2.40 6.54
N PHE A 120 -10.98 1.45 5.79
CA PHE A 120 -9.86 1.71 4.87
C PHE A 120 -10.29 2.03 3.43
N ASN A 121 -11.55 1.80 3.05
CA ASN A 121 -12.03 2.08 1.70
C ASN A 121 -12.37 3.58 1.53
N ILE A 122 -11.44 4.34 0.96
CA ILE A 122 -11.57 5.77 0.64
C ILE A 122 -12.81 6.04 -0.22
N SER A 123 -13.08 5.15 -1.19
CA SER A 123 -14.20 5.30 -2.14
C SER A 123 -15.57 5.05 -1.49
N GLY A 124 -15.60 4.26 -0.41
CA GLY A 124 -16.79 4.07 0.44
C GLY A 124 -16.94 5.16 1.49
N ALA A 125 -15.83 5.66 2.06
CA ALA A 125 -15.81 6.70 3.09
C ALA A 125 -16.27 8.07 2.56
N THR A 126 -15.86 8.45 1.34
CA THR A 126 -16.37 9.68 0.68
C THR A 126 -17.84 9.57 0.32
N ARG A 127 -18.29 8.38 -0.11
CA ARG A 127 -19.69 8.13 -0.46
C ARG A 127 -20.63 8.06 0.76
N ASN A 128 -20.12 7.68 1.93
CA ASN A 128 -20.87 7.61 3.19
C ASN A 128 -20.73 8.87 4.08
N GLY A 129 -20.12 9.96 3.59
CA GLY A 129 -20.02 11.22 4.32
C GLY A 129 -18.94 11.28 5.41
N ASN A 130 -18.02 10.30 5.46
CA ASN A 130 -16.96 10.24 6.46
C ASN A 130 -15.70 11.00 5.98
N LEU A 131 -15.88 12.31 5.75
CA LEU A 131 -14.85 13.25 5.30
C LEU A 131 -13.53 13.24 6.11
N PRO A 132 -13.52 13.11 7.46
CA PRO A 132 -12.26 13.18 8.20
C PRO A 132 -11.31 12.01 7.89
N ILE A 133 -11.84 10.80 7.67
CA ILE A 133 -11.01 9.64 7.31
C ILE A 133 -10.42 9.83 5.91
N ALA A 134 -11.24 10.26 4.95
CA ALA A 134 -10.77 10.54 3.60
C ALA A 134 -9.70 11.64 3.58
N ALA A 135 -9.86 12.70 4.38
CA ALA A 135 -8.86 13.76 4.52
C ALA A 135 -7.57 13.25 5.14
N ALA A 136 -7.63 12.45 6.22
CA ALA A 136 -6.45 11.84 6.83
C ALA A 136 -5.69 10.94 5.85
N THR A 137 -6.42 10.18 5.03
CA THR A 137 -5.82 9.34 3.99
C THR A 137 -5.17 10.17 2.89
N LEU A 138 -5.82 11.25 2.45
CA LEU A 138 -5.26 12.17 1.46
C LEU A 138 -3.99 12.85 1.99
N ILE A 139 -4.00 13.30 3.25
CA ILE A 139 -2.82 13.91 3.90
C ILE A 139 -1.68 12.89 3.99
N THR A 140 -1.98 11.65 4.37
CA THR A 140 -0.96 10.62 4.54
C THR A 140 -0.30 10.27 3.20
N TYR A 141 -1.09 9.92 2.19
CA TYR A 141 -0.55 9.51 0.89
C TYR A 141 -0.06 10.69 0.04
N GLY A 142 -0.79 11.80 0.04
CA GLY A 142 -0.38 13.03 -0.65
C GLY A 142 0.85 13.66 0.00
N GLY A 143 0.89 13.70 1.33
CA GLY A 143 2.05 14.16 2.10
C GLY A 143 3.28 13.31 1.83
N ALA A 144 3.20 11.99 2.02
CA ALA A 144 4.32 11.10 1.73
C ALA A 144 4.80 11.22 0.27
N GLY A 145 3.88 11.17 -0.70
CA GLY A 145 4.23 11.30 -2.12
C GLY A 145 4.88 12.64 -2.45
N SER A 146 4.34 13.75 -1.94
CA SER A 146 4.92 15.09 -2.17
C SER A 146 6.32 15.24 -1.58
N ILE A 147 6.57 14.71 -0.38
CA ILE A 147 7.90 14.72 0.25
C ILE A 147 8.91 14.01 -0.65
N ILE A 148 8.55 12.84 -1.17
CA ILE A 148 9.42 12.02 -2.02
C ILE A 148 9.75 12.74 -3.34
N VAL A 149 8.73 13.32 -3.98
CA VAL A 149 8.89 14.07 -5.23
C VAL A 149 9.75 15.32 -5.01
N LEU A 150 9.46 16.09 -3.95
CA LEU A 150 10.22 17.29 -3.59
C LEU A 150 11.68 16.96 -3.28
N TYR A 151 11.92 15.94 -2.45
CA TYR A 151 13.26 15.48 -2.11
C TYR A 151 14.04 15.08 -3.37
N THR A 152 13.43 14.26 -4.23
CA THR A 152 14.05 13.82 -5.49
C THR A 152 14.36 15.01 -6.40
N ALA A 153 13.43 15.96 -6.53
CA ALA A 153 13.62 17.16 -7.33
C ALA A 153 14.77 18.04 -6.80
N VAL A 154 14.82 18.31 -5.49
CA VAL A 154 15.86 19.13 -4.87
C VAL A 154 17.25 18.50 -5.05
N VAL A 155 17.38 17.20 -4.78
CA VAL A 155 18.67 16.51 -4.94
C VAL A 155 19.11 16.49 -6.40
N THR A 156 18.18 16.26 -7.33
CA THR A 156 18.48 16.24 -8.76
C THR A 156 18.91 17.62 -9.25
N LEU A 157 18.19 18.68 -8.89
CA LEU A 157 18.55 20.06 -9.23
C LEU A 157 19.93 20.44 -8.68
N LYS A 158 20.23 20.08 -7.43
CA LYS A 158 21.55 20.35 -6.83
C LYS A 158 22.66 19.57 -7.53
N SER A 159 22.37 18.39 -8.06
CA SER A 159 23.32 17.55 -8.79
C SER A 159 23.77 18.16 -10.13
N PHE A 160 22.99 19.05 -10.75
CA PHE A 160 23.41 19.79 -11.96
C PHE A 160 24.65 20.68 -11.72
N ASN A 161 24.88 21.12 -10.48
CA ASN A 161 26.07 21.90 -10.14
C ASN A 161 27.36 21.05 -10.18
N TYR A 162 27.25 19.72 -10.07
CA TYR A 162 28.39 18.81 -10.02
C TYR A 162 28.56 18.00 -11.32
N LEU A 163 27.46 17.58 -11.93
CA LEU A 163 27.44 16.70 -13.10
C LEU A 163 27.12 17.43 -14.42
N HIS A 164 26.71 18.71 -14.36
CA HIS A 164 26.30 19.50 -15.52
C HIS A 164 25.36 18.73 -16.46
N ALA A 165 25.72 18.56 -17.73
CA ALA A 165 24.90 17.87 -18.74
C ALA A 165 24.66 16.38 -18.41
N TRP A 166 25.55 15.73 -17.65
CA TRP A 166 25.37 14.34 -17.25
C TRP A 166 24.26 14.16 -16.20
N ALA A 167 23.82 15.23 -15.54
CA ALA A 167 22.68 15.18 -14.60
C ALA A 167 21.34 14.90 -15.30
N ILE A 168 21.26 15.04 -16.63
CA ILE A 168 20.06 14.70 -17.41
C ILE A 168 19.75 13.19 -17.29
N LEU A 169 20.78 12.35 -17.26
CA LEU A 169 20.63 10.89 -17.20
C LEU A 169 19.92 10.41 -15.91
N PRO A 170 20.37 10.77 -14.69
CA PRO A 170 19.67 10.42 -13.46
C PRO A 170 18.29 11.10 -13.38
N THR A 171 18.14 12.33 -13.88
CA THR A 171 16.84 13.03 -13.93
C THR A 171 15.81 12.23 -14.74
N ALA A 172 16.18 11.85 -15.96
CA ALA A 172 15.33 11.05 -16.84
C ALA A 172 15.03 9.67 -16.24
N GLY A 173 16.04 9.04 -15.62
CA GLY A 173 15.88 7.77 -14.90
C GLY A 173 14.87 7.87 -13.75
N TYR A 174 14.97 8.90 -12.92
CA TYR A 174 14.04 9.09 -11.80
C TYR A 174 12.63 9.44 -12.26
N LEU A 175 12.47 10.24 -13.31
CA LEU A 175 11.16 10.47 -13.91
C LEU A 175 10.53 9.19 -14.45
N ALA A 176 11.30 8.35 -15.13
CA ALA A 176 10.82 7.05 -15.61
C ALA A 176 10.39 6.15 -14.44
N LEU A 177 11.20 6.05 -13.38
CA LEU A 177 10.88 5.27 -12.19
C LEU A 177 9.60 5.76 -11.50
N LEU A 178 9.49 7.07 -11.25
CA LEU A 178 8.30 7.67 -10.64
C LEU A 178 7.05 7.45 -11.51
N THR A 179 7.18 7.50 -12.83
CA THR A 179 6.10 7.21 -13.77
C THR A 179 5.63 5.76 -13.63
N VAL A 180 6.55 4.80 -13.60
CA VAL A 180 6.22 3.38 -13.40
C VAL A 180 5.53 3.14 -12.06
N ILE A 181 6.02 3.76 -10.98
CA ILE A 181 5.39 3.68 -9.66
C ILE A 181 3.96 4.25 -9.70
N THR A 182 3.77 5.39 -10.34
CA THR A 182 2.45 6.03 -10.47
C THR A 182 1.49 5.16 -11.28
N LEU A 183 1.95 4.53 -12.36
CA LEU A 183 1.16 3.61 -13.17
C LEU A 183 0.80 2.33 -12.40
N SER A 184 1.71 1.81 -11.57
CA SER A 184 1.45 0.69 -10.67
C SER A 184 0.33 1.02 -9.68
N TRP A 185 0.39 2.19 -9.06
CA TRP A 185 -0.66 2.71 -8.19
C TRP A 185 -2.02 2.84 -8.88
N LEU A 186 -2.05 3.44 -10.07
CA LEU A 186 -3.27 3.58 -10.87
C LEU A 186 -3.87 2.22 -11.25
N SER A 187 -3.02 1.24 -11.54
CA SER A 187 -3.45 -0.13 -11.86
C SER A 187 -4.04 -0.82 -10.64
N GLY A 188 -3.42 -0.69 -9.46
CA GLY A 188 -3.96 -1.20 -8.20
C GLY A 188 -5.34 -0.63 -7.86
N LEU A 189 -5.51 0.69 -8.00
CA LEU A 189 -6.81 1.34 -7.78
C LEU A 189 -7.90 0.85 -8.75
N ARG A 190 -7.55 0.52 -10.00
CA ARG A 190 -8.49 -0.05 -10.98
C ARG A 190 -8.95 -1.46 -10.60
N ILE A 191 -8.05 -2.29 -10.07
CA ILE A 191 -8.39 -3.66 -9.63
C ILE A 191 -9.46 -3.59 -8.54
N VAL A 192 -9.27 -2.75 -7.53
CA VAL A 192 -10.24 -2.58 -6.43
C VAL A 192 -11.59 -2.08 -6.95
N ARG A 193 -11.61 -1.15 -7.92
CA ARG A 193 -12.86 -0.59 -8.45
C ARG A 193 -13.70 -1.60 -9.24
N ASN A 194 -13.06 -2.60 -9.87
CA ASN A 194 -13.74 -3.55 -10.76
C ASN A 194 -14.30 -4.78 -10.03
N VAL A 195 -14.15 -4.87 -8.71
CA VAL A 195 -14.68 -5.97 -7.91
C VAL A 195 -16.16 -5.66 -7.62
N PRO A 196 -17.10 -6.51 -8.05
CA PRO A 196 -18.51 -6.32 -7.73
C PRO A 196 -18.73 -6.44 -6.22
N ALA A 197 -19.39 -5.45 -5.64
CA ALA A 197 -19.79 -5.41 -4.23
C ALA A 197 -20.82 -6.50 -3.88
#